data_AF-A0AAJ5VY39-F1
#
_entry.id   AF-A0AAJ5VY39-F1
#
_cell.length_a   1.000
_cell.length_b   1.000
_cell.length_c   1.000
_cell.angle_alpha   90.00
_cell.angle_beta   90.00
_cell.angle_gamma   90.00
#
_symmetry.space_group_name_H-M   'P 1'
#
loop_
_entity.id
_entity.type
_entity.pdbx_description
1 polymer ?
#
loop_
_entity_poly.entity_id
_entity_poly.type
_entity_poly.pdbx_seq_one_letter_code
_entity_poly.pdbx_strand_id
1 'polypeptide(L)'
;MTAPESTPQRDSAPRRAASRRGWFAAAAAAATAVTVVFATAGDGVEVPGATGVRAVIVDAGHTAVWALLAIAFTIAVARGRWTPLSNRLALAAGAVYAAFLVAVFAWR
;
A
#
# COMPACT_ATOMS: atom_id res chain seq x y z
N MET A 1 -2.91 15.69 61.46
CA MET A 1 -2.74 16.65 60.35
C MET A 1 -1.71 16.07 59.40
N THR A 2 -2.14 15.25 58.45
CA THR A 2 -1.28 14.53 57.50
C THR A 2 -1.56 15.08 56.11
N ALA A 3 -0.51 15.51 55.42
CA ALA A 3 -0.58 16.15 54.11
C ALA A 3 -1.14 15.21 53.03
N PRO A 4 -1.84 15.74 52.00
CA PRO A 4 -2.29 14.92 50.89
C PRO A 4 -1.10 14.52 50.01
N GLU A 5 -0.99 13.22 49.79
CA GLU A 5 -0.03 12.57 48.91
C GLU A 5 -0.31 12.97 47.46
N SER A 6 0.50 13.87 46.90
CA SER A 6 0.43 14.26 45.49
C SER A 6 1.05 13.15 44.64
N THR A 7 0.23 12.22 44.17
CA THR A 7 0.64 11.26 43.14
C THR A 7 0.92 12.02 41.84
N PRO A 8 2.12 11.91 41.24
CA PRO A 8 2.38 12.51 39.95
C PRO A 8 1.58 11.75 38.89
N GLN A 9 0.52 12.39 38.41
CA GLN A 9 -0.27 11.95 37.26
C GLN A 9 0.64 11.93 36.03
N ARG A 10 1.21 10.76 35.71
CA ARG A 10 1.95 10.57 34.45
C ARG A 10 0.95 10.63 33.31
N ASP A 11 0.87 11.79 32.67
CA ASP A 11 0.23 11.99 31.37
C ASP A 11 0.87 11.06 30.33
N SER A 12 0.32 9.85 30.22
CA SER A 12 0.90 8.75 29.45
C SER A 12 0.10 8.45 28.19
N ALA A 13 -0.50 9.43 27.51
CA ALA A 13 -1.04 9.20 26.16
C ALA A 13 -1.35 10.51 25.42
N PRO A 14 -0.55 10.88 24.39
CA PRO A 14 -1.13 10.82 23.04
C PRO A 14 -0.18 10.38 21.91
N ARG A 15 0.97 9.73 22.19
CA ARG A 15 1.96 9.37 21.13
C ARG A 15 1.53 8.24 20.17
N ARG A 16 0.59 7.36 20.52
CA ARG A 16 0.26 6.16 19.72
C ARG A 16 -0.69 6.39 18.53
N ALA A 17 -1.54 7.41 18.56
CA ALA A 17 -2.49 7.67 17.47
C ALA A 17 -1.83 8.44 16.30
N ALA A 18 -0.91 9.36 16.62
CA ALA A 18 -0.12 10.08 15.62
C ALA A 18 0.79 9.13 14.80
N SER A 19 1.29 8.04 15.40
CA SER A 19 2.20 7.11 14.72
C SER A 19 1.53 6.34 13.58
N ARG A 20 0.26 5.95 13.71
CA ARG A 20 -0.44 5.16 12.68
C ARG A 20 -0.74 5.97 11.42
N ARG A 21 -1.16 7.22 11.57
CA ARG A 21 -1.35 8.13 10.42
C ARG A 21 -0.05 8.42 9.69
N GLY A 22 1.03 8.65 10.44
CA GLY A 22 2.37 8.83 9.86
C GLY A 22 2.83 7.61 9.07
N TRP A 23 2.56 6.40 9.57
CA TRP A 23 2.90 5.17 8.87
C TRP A 23 2.14 4.99 7.55
N PHE A 24 0.84 5.25 7.54
CA PHE A 24 0.07 5.20 6.29
C PHE A 24 0.52 6.25 5.27
N ALA A 25 0.94 7.44 5.73
CA ALA A 25 1.45 8.48 4.84
C ALA A 25 2.80 8.08 4.22
N ALA A 26 3.71 7.51 5.01
CA ALA A 26 4.97 6.97 4.52
C ALA A 26 4.74 5.83 3.51
N ALA A 27 3.82 4.90 3.82
CA ALA A 27 3.45 3.81 2.92
C ALA A 27 2.81 4.30 1.62
N ALA A 28 1.90 5.29 1.69
CA ALA A 28 1.31 5.92 0.51
C ALA A 28 2.39 6.57 -0.37
N ALA A 29 3.29 7.37 0.23
CA ALA A 29 4.36 8.04 -0.49
C ALA A 29 5.31 7.05 -1.18
N ALA A 30 5.73 5.99 -0.47
CA ALA A 30 6.56 4.93 -1.04
C ALA A 30 5.85 4.23 -2.20
N ALA A 31 4.59 3.83 -2.02
CA ALA A 31 3.82 3.17 -3.07
C ALA A 31 3.65 4.07 -4.30
N THR A 32 3.32 5.36 -4.11
CA THR A 32 3.24 6.34 -5.20
C THR A 32 4.56 6.50 -5.93
N ALA A 33 5.68 6.60 -5.21
CA ALA A 33 7.00 6.70 -5.82
C ALA A 33 7.29 5.49 -6.72
N VAL A 34 7.04 4.28 -6.23
CA VAL A 34 7.22 3.06 -7.03
C VAL A 34 6.27 3.04 -8.23
N THR A 35 5.01 3.42 -8.06
CA THR A 35 4.06 3.55 -9.19
C THR A 35 4.58 4.49 -10.26
N VAL A 36 5.10 5.67 -9.88
CA VAL A 36 5.64 6.64 -10.83
C VAL A 36 6.86 6.09 -11.55
N VAL A 37 7.78 5.43 -10.83
CA VAL A 37 8.95 4.80 -11.45
C VAL A 37 8.52 3.73 -12.45
N PHE A 38 7.64 2.81 -12.07
CA PHE A 38 7.20 1.74 -12.98
C PHE A 38 6.37 2.27 -14.15
N ALA A 39 5.57 3.32 -13.95
CA ALA A 39 4.81 3.94 -15.01
C ALA A 39 5.68 4.71 -16.02
N THR A 40 6.90 5.10 -15.65
CA THR A 40 7.77 5.94 -16.49
C THR A 40 9.00 5.22 -17.03
N ALA A 41 9.63 4.35 -16.23
CA ALA A 41 10.80 3.58 -16.60
C ALA A 41 10.50 2.11 -16.92
N GLY A 42 9.26 1.65 -16.67
CA GLY A 42 8.91 0.23 -16.68
C GLY A 42 9.33 -0.47 -15.38
N ASP A 43 8.83 -1.69 -15.18
CA ASP A 43 9.19 -2.54 -14.03
C ASP A 43 10.36 -3.50 -14.34
N GLY A 44 10.89 -3.45 -15.57
CA GLY A 44 12.00 -4.27 -16.04
C GLY A 44 11.64 -5.73 -16.33
N VAL A 45 10.35 -6.09 -16.33
CA VAL A 45 9.89 -7.46 -16.57
C VAL A 45 9.54 -7.65 -18.03
N GLU A 46 10.36 -8.38 -18.75
CA GLU A 46 10.08 -8.79 -20.13
C GLU A 46 9.75 -10.29 -20.20
N VAL A 47 8.65 -10.61 -20.89
CA VAL A 47 8.23 -11.98 -21.14
C VAL A 47 8.21 -12.23 -22.65
N PRO A 48 9.24 -12.91 -23.19
CA PRO A 48 9.33 -13.16 -24.62
C PRO A 48 8.09 -13.89 -25.16
N GLY A 49 7.51 -13.36 -26.24
CA GLY A 49 6.32 -13.94 -26.87
C GLY A 49 4.99 -13.64 -26.15
N ALA A 50 4.97 -12.80 -25.12
CA ALA A 50 3.72 -12.32 -24.55
C ALA A 50 2.95 -11.48 -25.58
N THR A 51 1.70 -11.87 -25.83
CA THR A 51 0.81 -11.17 -26.78
C THR A 51 -0.59 -11.02 -26.19
N GLY A 52 -1.37 -10.10 -26.74
CA GLY A 52 -2.76 -9.86 -26.34
C GLY A 52 -2.90 -9.55 -24.84
N VAL A 53 -3.83 -10.23 -24.18
CA VAL A 53 -4.15 -10.02 -22.76
C VAL A 53 -2.93 -10.28 -21.86
N ARG A 54 -2.09 -11.27 -22.18
CA ARG A 54 -0.89 -11.59 -21.40
C ARG A 54 0.11 -10.42 -21.41
N ALA A 55 0.32 -9.80 -22.58
CA ALA A 55 1.19 -8.63 -22.70
C ALA A 55 0.68 -7.48 -21.83
N VAL A 56 -0.62 -7.17 -21.90
CA VAL A 56 -1.24 -6.12 -21.07
C VAL A 56 -1.08 -6.41 -19.56
N ILE A 57 -1.25 -7.66 -19.14
CA ILE A 57 -1.07 -8.04 -17.73
C ILE A 57 0.38 -7.86 -17.30
N VAL A 58 1.36 -8.27 -18.12
CA VAL A 58 2.79 -8.11 -17.82
C VAL A 58 3.16 -6.63 -17.78
N ASP A 59 2.77 -5.85 -18.79
CA ASP A 59 3.17 -4.45 -18.91
C ASP A 59 2.58 -3.55 -17.81
N ALA A 60 1.32 -3.79 -17.43
CA ALA A 60 0.58 -2.89 -16.54
C ALA A 60 0.30 -3.47 -15.16
N GLY A 61 0.34 -4.80 -14.99
CA GLY A 61 -0.10 -5.48 -13.78
C GLY A 61 0.70 -5.04 -12.55
N HIS A 62 2.02 -5.00 -12.66
CA HIS A 62 2.87 -4.64 -11.54
C HIS A 62 2.70 -3.16 -11.14
N THR A 63 2.64 -2.26 -12.11
CA THR A 63 2.34 -0.83 -11.89
C THR A 63 0.97 -0.63 -11.22
N ALA A 64 -0.05 -1.36 -11.69
CA ALA A 64 -1.41 -1.28 -11.15
C ALA A 64 -1.49 -1.74 -9.68
N VAL A 65 -0.71 -2.73 -9.26
CA VAL A 65 -0.62 -3.17 -7.85
C VAL A 65 -0.18 -2.01 -6.96
N TRP A 66 0.91 -1.33 -7.32
CA TRP A 66 1.43 -0.19 -6.56
C TRP A 66 0.45 0.98 -6.55
N ALA A 67 -0.22 1.23 -7.68
CA ALA A 67 -1.24 2.28 -7.77
C ALA A 67 -2.42 2.00 -6.83
N LEU A 68 -2.94 0.76 -6.80
CA LEU A 68 -4.03 0.35 -5.91
C LEU A 68 -3.63 0.46 -4.43
N LEU A 69 -2.41 0.06 -4.08
CA LEU A 69 -1.89 0.21 -2.71
C LEU A 69 -1.73 1.68 -2.32
N ALA A 70 -1.20 2.53 -3.22
CA ALA A 70 -1.09 3.96 -2.98
C ALA A 70 -2.45 4.59 -2.69
N ILE A 71 -3.49 4.23 -3.46
CA ILE A 71 -4.88 4.68 -3.21
C ILE A 71 -5.38 4.15 -1.86
N ALA A 72 -5.18 2.86 -1.56
CA ALA A 72 -5.62 2.24 -0.32
C ALA A 72 -5.02 2.91 0.93
N PHE A 73 -3.72 3.22 0.90
CA PHE A 73 -3.02 3.93 1.97
C PHE A 73 -3.43 5.40 2.04
N THR A 74 -3.62 6.07 0.90
CA THR A 74 -4.12 7.47 0.88
C THR A 74 -5.48 7.58 1.54
N ILE A 75 -6.39 6.63 1.28
CA ILE A 75 -7.68 6.54 1.97
C ILE A 75 -7.48 6.31 3.48
N ALA A 76 -6.55 5.43 3.87
CA ALA A 76 -6.27 5.16 5.28
C ALA A 76 -5.69 6.39 6.01
N VAL A 77 -4.86 7.21 5.33
CA VAL A 77 -4.39 8.51 5.83
C VAL A 77 -5.56 9.46 6.05
N ALA A 78 -6.37 9.68 5.01
CA ALA A 78 -7.51 10.61 5.05
C ALA A 78 -8.51 10.22 6.14
N ARG A 79 -8.75 8.92 6.33
CA ARG A 79 -9.67 8.40 7.35
C ARG A 79 -9.02 8.20 8.72
N GLY A 80 -7.69 8.28 8.83
CA GLY A 80 -6.92 7.99 10.04
C GLY A 80 -6.99 6.55 10.54
N ARG A 81 -7.52 5.63 9.74
CA ARG A 81 -7.71 4.22 10.06
C ARG A 81 -7.77 3.39 8.79
N TRP A 82 -7.41 2.12 8.89
CA TRP A 82 -7.66 1.16 7.82
C TRP A 82 -9.17 0.94 7.68
N THR A 83 -9.68 0.96 6.46
CA THR A 83 -11.12 0.84 6.18
C THR A 83 -11.43 -0.40 5.34
N PRO A 84 -12.69 -0.87 5.30
CA PRO A 84 -13.09 -1.93 4.39
C PRO A 84 -12.80 -1.59 2.92
N LEU A 85 -12.86 -0.31 2.53
CA LEU A 85 -12.50 0.13 1.19
C LEU A 85 -10.99 -0.03 0.91
N SER A 86 -10.13 0.41 1.85
CA SER A 86 -8.68 0.15 1.78
C SER A 86 -8.40 -1.35 1.68
N ASN A 87 -9.15 -2.17 2.40
CA ASN A 87 -9.02 -3.62 2.35
C ASN A 87 -9.41 -4.20 0.99
N ARG A 88 -10.53 -3.75 0.39
CA ARG A 88 -10.96 -4.17 -0.94
C ARG A 88 -9.93 -3.81 -2.01
N LEU A 89 -9.35 -2.61 -1.93
CA LEU A 89 -8.28 -2.19 -2.84
C LEU A 89 -7.02 -3.02 -2.66
N ALA A 90 -6.63 -3.34 -1.42
CA ALA A 90 -5.49 -4.22 -1.16
C ALA A 90 -5.75 -5.64 -1.67
N LEU A 91 -6.97 -6.17 -1.54
CA LEU A 91 -7.35 -7.46 -2.10
C LEU A 91 -7.34 -7.44 -3.63
N ALA A 92 -7.83 -6.36 -4.24
CA ALA A 92 -7.75 -6.18 -5.69
C ALA A 92 -6.29 -6.12 -6.16
N ALA A 93 -5.42 -5.41 -5.43
CA ALA A 93 -3.99 -5.40 -5.70
C ALA A 93 -3.39 -6.81 -5.60
N GLY A 94 -3.76 -7.58 -4.58
CA GLY A 94 -3.36 -8.98 -4.44
C GLY A 94 -3.81 -9.85 -5.62
N ALA A 95 -5.04 -9.68 -6.09
CA ALA A 95 -5.57 -10.40 -7.26
C ALA A 95 -4.85 -10.03 -8.55
N VAL A 96 -4.58 -8.73 -8.78
CA VAL A 96 -3.80 -8.25 -9.93
C VAL A 96 -2.38 -8.81 -9.88
N TYR A 97 -1.75 -8.81 -8.70
CA TYR A 97 -0.41 -9.38 -8.54
C TYR A 97 -0.39 -10.89 -8.81
N ALA A 98 -1.38 -11.63 -8.34
CA ALA A 98 -1.51 -13.05 -8.65
C ALA A 98 -1.65 -13.31 -10.16
N ALA A 99 -2.49 -12.52 -10.85
CA ALA A 99 -2.64 -12.60 -12.30
C ALA A 99 -1.32 -12.28 -13.03
N PHE A 100 -0.59 -11.26 -12.56
CA PHE A 100 0.75 -10.92 -13.06
C PHE A 100 1.73 -12.08 -12.88
N LEU A 101 1.82 -12.68 -11.69
CA LEU A 101 2.68 -13.84 -11.44
C LEU A 101 2.33 -15.03 -12.33
N VAL A 102 1.04 -15.29 -12.54
CA VAL A 102 0.58 -16.34 -13.46
C VAL A 102 1.03 -16.02 -14.89
N ALA A 103 0.83 -14.79 -15.36
CA ALA A 103 1.22 -14.37 -16.72
C ALA A 103 2.72 -14.46 -16.98
N VAL A 104 3.54 -14.19 -15.95
CA VAL A 104 5.01 -14.24 -16.03
C VAL A 104 5.53 -15.67 -15.93
N PHE A 105 5.06 -16.47 -14.96
CA PHE A 105 5.70 -17.74 -14.61
C PHE A 105 4.95 -18.99 -15.06
N ALA A 106 3.61 -18.94 -15.09
CA ALA A 106 2.78 -20.13 -15.27
C ALA A 106 2.12 -20.20 -16.65
N TRP A 107 1.85 -19.06 -17.27
CA TRP A 107 1.31 -18.96 -18.61
C TRP A 107 2.47 -19.12 -19.59
N ARG A 108 2.47 -20.18 -20.40
CA ARG A 108 3.42 -20.37 -21.50
C ARG A 108 2.73 -20.16 -22.83
#